data_AF-M4YU14-F1
#
_entry.id   AF-M4YU14-F1
#
_cell.length_a   1.000
_cell.length_b   1.000
_cell.length_c   1.000
_cell.angle_alpha   90.00
_cell.angle_beta   90.00
_cell.angle_gamma   90.00
#
_symmetry.space_group_name_H-M   'P 1'
#
loop_
_entity.id
_entity.type
_entity.pdbx_description
1 polymer ?
#
loop_
_entity_poly.entity_id
_entity_poly.type
_entity_poly.pdbx_seq_one_letter_code
_entity_poly.pdbx_strand_id
1 'polypeptide(L)' 'MLDFSQYKCEFCGAPCTQVIFAAFVCDKDECVNAARDARGGPGGHMARKAAGRPIVPEDIAEEGAKNCDPSADPRND' A
#
# COMPACT_ATOMS: atom_id res chain seq x y z
N MET A 1 4.13 22.76 7.83
CA MET A 1 4.91 21.95 6.86
C MET A 1 5.70 20.94 7.66
N LEU A 2 5.65 19.66 7.29
CA LEU A 2 6.43 18.62 7.98
C LEU A 2 7.91 18.79 7.60
N ASP A 3 8.80 18.80 8.59
CA ASP A 3 10.24 18.88 8.37
C ASP A 3 10.82 17.46 8.30
N PHE A 4 11.22 17.04 7.09
CA PHE A 4 11.74 15.69 6.84
C PHE A 4 13.16 15.46 7.35
N SER A 5 13.91 16.52 7.68
CA SER A 5 15.30 16.42 8.15
C SER A 5 15.43 15.70 9.50
N GLN A 6 14.35 15.67 10.28
CA GLN A 6 14.27 14.99 11.58
C GLN A 6 14.01 13.48 11.44
N TYR A 7 13.62 13.02 10.26
CA TYR A 7 13.22 11.65 10.00
C TYR A 7 14.23 10.94 9.11
N LYS A 8 14.39 9.64 9.35
CA LYS A 8 15.25 8.76 8.55
C LYS A 8 14.38 7.79 7.78
N CYS A 9 14.84 7.40 6.59
CA CYS A 9 14.27 6.34 5.80
C CYS A 9 14.23 5.05 6.63
N GLU A 10 13.05 4.46 6.78
CA GLU A 10 12.84 3.24 7.58
C GLU A 10 13.57 2.02 6.99
N PHE A 11 13.96 2.07 5.71
CA PHE A 11 14.56 0.95 4.98
C PHE A 11 16.09 1.02 4.89
N CYS A 12 16.67 2.20 4.69
CA CYS A 12 18.12 2.35 4.52
C CYS A 12 18.79 3.30 5.52
N GLY A 13 18.02 3.99 6.37
CA GLY A 13 18.53 4.93 7.37
C GLY A 13 19.06 6.27 6.83
N ALA A 14 19.01 6.48 5.51
CA ALA A 14 19.31 7.77 4.86
C ALA A 14 18.32 8.86 5.32
N PRO A 15 18.62 10.16 5.16
CA PRO A 15 17.64 11.23 5.42
C PRO A 15 16.35 10.99 4.63
N CYS A 16 15.22 11.18 5.30
CA CYS A 16 13.91 11.09 4.67
C CYS A 16 13.72 12.26 3.72
N THR A 17 13.16 11.99 2.54
CA THR A 17 12.81 13.00 1.54
C THR A 17 11.30 13.04 1.31
N GLN A 18 10.61 11.93 1.56
CA GLN A 18 9.19 11.78 1.28
C GLN A 18 8.51 10.78 2.24
N VAL A 19 7.20 10.95 2.42
CA VAL A 19 6.35 10.00 3.13
C VAL A 19 5.40 9.35 2.13
N ILE A 20 5.60 8.06 1.88
CA ILE A 20 4.84 7.28 0.91
C ILE A 20 4.45 5.95 1.52
N PHE A 21 3.29 5.41 1.14
CA PHE A 21 2.77 4.16 1.72
C PHE A 21 2.79 4.18 3.26
N ALA A 22 2.48 5.33 3.87
CA ALA A 22 2.52 5.56 5.32
C ALA A 22 3.87 5.23 6.00
N ALA A 23 4.98 5.28 5.26
CA ALA A 23 6.35 5.11 5.76
C ALA A 23 7.22 6.32 5.38
N PHE A 24 8.23 6.63 6.20
CA PHE A 24 9.28 7.61 5.88
C PHE A 24 10.33 6.97 4.98
N VAL A 25 10.54 7.54 3.79
CA VAL A 25 11.38 6.93 2.74
C VAL A 25 12.28 7.99 2.10
N CYS A 26 13.44 7.57 1.61
CA CYS A 26 14.28 8.37 0.73
C CYS A 26 13.88 8.17 -0.75
N ASP A 27 14.49 8.91 -1.66
CA ASP A 27 14.17 8.87 -3.11
C ASP A 27 14.71 7.63 -3.85
N LYS A 28 15.31 6.67 -3.14
CA LYS A 28 15.81 5.44 -3.77
C LYS A 28 14.66 4.51 -4.09
N ASP A 29 14.56 4.09 -5.35
CA ASP A 29 13.53 3.15 -5.83
C ASP A 29 13.47 1.85 -5.02
N GLU A 30 14.61 1.36 -4.54
CA GLU A 30 14.67 0.18 -3.66
C GLU A 30 13.87 0.38 -2.37
N CYS A 31 13.98 1.56 -1.75
CA CYS A 31 13.28 1.89 -0.52
C CYS A 31 11.80 2.18 -0.78
N VAL A 32 11.48 2.79 -1.92
CA VAL A 32 10.10 3.03 -2.38
C VAL A 32 9.36 1.71 -2.61
N ASN A 33 10.01 0.78 -3.31
CA ASN A 33 9.45 -0.55 -3.55
C ASN A 33 9.34 -1.35 -2.25
N ALA A 34 10.34 -1.29 -1.37
CA ALA A 34 10.26 -1.92 -0.05
C ALA A 34 9.11 -1.36 0.80
N ALA A 35 8.86 -0.05 0.76
CA ALA A 35 7.72 0.58 1.42
C ALA A 35 6.38 0.10 0.86
N ARG A 36 6.30 -0.04 -0.47
CA ARG A 36 5.12 -0.56 -1.16
C ARG A 36 4.83 -2.00 -0.78
N ASP A 37 5.86 -2.83 -0.69
CA ASP A 37 5.75 -4.24 -0.35
C ASP A 37 5.44 -4.43 1.14
N ALA A 38 6.05 -3.63 2.03
CA ALA A 38 5.83 -3.66 3.47
C ALA A 38 4.40 -3.25 3.87
N ARG A 39 3.86 -2.18 3.28
CA ARG A 39 2.44 -1.81 3.46
C ARG A 39 1.49 -2.81 2.81
N GLY A 40 2.02 -3.55 1.85
CA GLY A 40 1.33 -4.64 1.20
C GLY A 40 0.49 -4.18 0.04
N GLY A 41 1.14 -3.75 -1.04
CA GLY A 41 0.52 -3.52 -2.35
C GLY A 41 -0.26 -4.75 -2.88
N PRO A 42 -0.45 -4.92 -4.20
CA PRO A 42 -1.18 -6.08 -4.73
C PRO A 42 -0.66 -7.41 -4.15
N GLY A 43 0.66 -7.50 -3.96
CA GLY A 43 1.32 -8.64 -3.31
C GLY A 43 1.03 -8.78 -1.81
N GLY A 44 0.90 -7.70 -1.05
CA GLY A 44 0.63 -7.82 0.40
C GLY A 44 -0.83 -8.02 0.75
N HIS A 45 -1.79 -7.57 -0.09
CA HIS A 45 -3.16 -8.07 -0.01
C HIS A 45 -3.21 -9.59 -0.18
N MET A 46 -2.48 -10.10 -1.16
CA MET A 46 -2.37 -11.55 -1.41
C MET A 46 -1.61 -12.27 -0.30
N ALA A 47 -0.54 -11.69 0.26
CA ALA A 47 0.19 -12.26 1.39
C ALA A 47 -0.67 -12.28 2.68
N ARG A 48 -1.48 -11.24 2.91
CA ARG A 48 -2.44 -11.18 4.02
C ARG A 48 -3.53 -12.24 3.89
N LYS A 49 -4.06 -12.43 2.68
CA LYS A 49 -4.97 -13.56 2.36
C LYS A 49 -4.30 -14.92 2.61
N ALA A 50 -3.09 -15.12 2.09
CA ALA A 50 -2.35 -16.37 2.26
C ALA A 50 -2.01 -16.66 3.74
N ALA A 51 -1.77 -15.62 4.54
CA ALA A 51 -1.54 -15.72 5.97
C ALA A 51 -2.82 -15.80 6.82
N GLY A 52 -4.00 -15.96 6.21
CA GLY A 52 -5.28 -16.07 6.92
C GLY A 52 -5.71 -14.79 7.65
N ARG A 53 -5.20 -13.62 7.25
CA ARG A 53 -5.49 -12.32 7.85
C ARG A 53 -6.03 -11.34 6.79
N PRO A 54 -7.19 -11.64 6.17
CA PRO A 54 -7.76 -10.81 5.13
C PRO A 54 -7.96 -9.37 5.61
N ILE A 55 -7.83 -8.40 4.69
CA ILE A 55 -8.03 -6.97 5.01
C ILE A 55 -9.52 -6.69 5.30
N VAL A 56 -10.39 -7.38 4.59
CA VAL A 56 -11.84 -7.33 4.79
C VAL A 56 -12.21 -8.42 5.80
N PRO A 57 -13.03 -8.10 6.83
CA PRO A 57 -13.62 -9.11 7.70
C PRO A 57 -14.32 -10.18 6.85
N GLU A 58 -14.24 -11.44 7.26
CA GLU A 58 -14.73 -12.58 6.49
C GLU A 58 -16.21 -12.44 6.13
N ASP A 59 -16.97 -11.86 7.05
CA ASP A 59 -18.40 -11.56 6.98
C ASP A 59 -18.78 -10.62 5.81
N ILE A 60 -17.84 -9.84 5.27
CA ILE A 60 -18.05 -8.87 4.18
C ILE A 60 -17.27 -9.24 2.91
N ALA A 61 -16.36 -10.22 2.99
CA ALA A 61 -15.41 -10.53 1.94
C ALA A 61 -16.07 -11.10 0.67
N GLU A 62 -17.22 -11.76 0.79
CA GLU A 62 -17.94 -12.32 -0.35
C GLU A 62 -18.74 -11.28 -1.15
N GLU A 63 -19.03 -10.10 -0.61
CA GLU A 63 -19.83 -9.08 -1.30
C GLU A 63 -18.97 -8.06 -2.07
N GLY A 64 -17.76 -7.78 -1.61
CA GLY A 64 -16.89 -6.77 -2.22
C GLY A 64 -16.34 -7.12 -3.62
N ALA A 65 -16.27 -8.40 -3.98
CA ALA A 65 -15.79 -8.85 -5.30
C ALA A 65 -16.87 -8.79 -6.40
N LYS A 66 -18.16 -8.65 -6.02
CA LYS A 66 -19.31 -8.74 -6.92
C LYS A 66 -19.73 -7.38 -7.50
N ASN A 67 -19.28 -6.28 -6.91
CA ASN A 67 -19.79 -4.94 -7.22
C ASN A 67 -18.91 -4.12 -8.18
N CYS A 68 -17.78 -4.68 -8.64
CA CYS A 68 -17.01 -4.09 -9.73
C CYS A 68 -17.62 -4.54 -11.05
N ASP A 69 -18.82 -4.09 -11.38
CA ASP A 69 -19.39 -4.29 -12.73
C ASP A 69 -18.61 -3.38 -13.71
N PRO A 70 -17.81 -3.93 -14.64
CA PRO A 70 -17.03 -3.13 -15.58
C PRO A 70 -17.92 -2.31 -16.54
N SER A 71 -19.21 -2.66 -16.67
CA SER A 71 -20.19 -1.97 -17.50
C SER A 71 -20.82 -0.75 -16.83
N ALA A 72 -20.60 -0.54 -15.53
CA ALA A 72 -21.08 0.63 -14.78
C ALA A 72 -20.08 1.79 -14.74
N ASP A 73 -18.90 1.67 -15.38
CA ASP A 73 -17.94 2.78 -15.48
C ASP A 73 -18.51 3.84 -16.45
N PRO A 74 -18.80 5.08 -15.98
CA PRO A 74 -19.41 6.14 -16.81
C PRO A 74 -18.48 6.64 -17.93
N ARG A 75 -17.28 6.07 -18.07
CA ARG A 75 -16.33 6.32 -19.16
C ARG A 75 -16.44 5.30 -20.31
N ASN A 76 -17.32 4.31 -20.18
CA ASN A 76 -17.60 3.32 -21.22
C ASN A 76 -18.85 3.67 -22.08
N ASP A 77 -19.30 4.93 -22.07
CA ASP A 77 -20.31 5.49 -23.00
C ASP A 77 -19.63 6.25 -24.16
#